data_AF-A0A0G0YHC5-F1
#
_entry.id   AF-A0A0G0YHC5-F1
#
_cell.length_a   1.000
_cell.length_b   1.000
_cell.length_c   1.000
_cell.angle_alpha   90.00
_cell.angle_beta   90.00
_cell.angle_gamma   90.00
#
_symmetry.space_group_name_H-M   'P 1'
#
loop_
_entity.id
_entity.type
_entity.pdbx_description
1 polymer ?
#
loop_
_entity_poly.entity_id
_entity_poly.type
_entity_poly.pdbx_seq_one_letter_code
_entity_poly.pdbx_strand_id
1 'polypeptide(L)'
;MLPAVVFARTPNDTEYDEQWYLDMIDAPEAWDIKTGDGSVVIAVLDTGVDLDHPDLMDNIWVNTGEIADNNIDDDDNGFVDDVYGWDFIDSDNDPTPDTSRGSDPDAVSHGTVISGLIAAVGNNHEGLTGVVWDARIMAVRMLDKTGSGNSMDAREAINYAVENGADVINLSFSGSTDDPALRKAVMNAFNHGVVVVAALGNEGVNINNNPVYPACYNDGDEDWVIGVAASDASDQHSLFSNYGSSCADLSAPGEDMYGLFYYEPSAGYSTLYGDHWSGTSVASPVVAGSAALILAKYPTLSPTDIRNILKLSVDPMSLSGKYRNQFGAGRLNVNQAIVLAASYASAQAQQDLQPVSIPVEGYASGDLIKSNSFSSVYYIDSAGKRRVFLDSNAYFTWSNSFSDIKVMNDDELAQFDLGGVMLPKAGVALVKIQSDNSVYMLASGDDDLVPVLRKINSEEIATEMFGSDWADYVIDIEPTFFTKFELGDRIDQVFEVDTSQMKTRQMLAELAE
;
A
#
# COMPACT_ATOMS: atom_id res chain seq x y z
N MET A 1 -24.00 4.14 31.97
CA MET A 1 -23.76 4.69 30.63
C MET A 1 -23.85 3.51 29.69
N LEU A 2 -24.82 3.48 28.78
CA LEU A 2 -24.80 2.50 27.68
C LEU A 2 -23.60 2.85 26.79
N PRO A 3 -22.81 1.89 26.30
CA PRO A 3 -21.78 2.18 25.31
C PRO A 3 -22.47 2.86 24.12
N ALA A 4 -21.98 4.04 23.74
CA ALA A 4 -22.35 4.63 22.47
C ALA A 4 -21.85 3.68 21.39
N VAL A 5 -22.78 3.10 20.64
CA VAL A 5 -22.46 2.43 19.38
C VAL A 5 -21.95 3.56 18.48
N VAL A 6 -20.64 3.62 18.27
CA VAL A 6 -20.06 4.45 17.23
C VAL A 6 -20.30 3.67 15.95
N PHE A 7 -21.21 4.16 15.11
CA PHE A 7 -21.35 3.65 13.76
C PHE A 7 -20.16 4.15 12.95
N ALA A 8 -19.55 3.27 12.14
CA ALA A 8 -18.55 3.67 11.16
C ALA A 8 -19.13 4.79 10.28
N ARG A 9 -18.30 5.75 9.90
CA ARG A 9 -18.71 6.91 9.11
C ARG A 9 -19.06 6.49 7.69
N THR A 10 -20.32 6.13 7.48
CA THR A 10 -20.88 5.83 6.16
C THR A 10 -21.14 7.14 5.39
N PRO A 11 -20.69 7.26 4.13
CA PRO A 11 -21.04 8.37 3.26
C PRO A 11 -22.56 8.40 2.98
N ASN A 12 -23.07 9.53 2.53
CA ASN A 12 -24.52 9.75 2.34
C ASN A 12 -24.93 9.82 0.86
N ASP A 13 -24.02 9.35 0.02
CA ASP A 13 -23.93 9.38 -1.43
C ASP A 13 -24.93 8.35 -1.99
N THR A 14 -25.60 8.71 -3.08
CA THR A 14 -26.81 7.99 -3.51
C THR A 14 -26.56 6.59 -4.05
N GLU A 15 -25.35 6.35 -4.56
CA GLU A 15 -24.90 5.10 -5.20
C GLU A 15 -23.85 4.36 -4.36
N TYR A 16 -23.61 4.76 -3.09
CA TYR A 16 -22.62 4.11 -2.22
C TYR A 16 -22.84 2.60 -2.08
N ASP A 17 -24.11 2.16 -2.03
CA ASP A 17 -24.47 0.75 -1.87
C ASP A 17 -24.03 -0.14 -3.07
N GLU A 18 -23.69 0.44 -4.22
CA GLU A 18 -23.15 -0.27 -5.39
C GLU A 18 -21.62 -0.51 -5.27
N GLN A 19 -20.95 0.17 -4.35
CA GLN A 19 -19.49 0.15 -4.19
C GLN A 19 -19.04 -0.90 -3.16
N TRP A 20 -19.39 -2.17 -3.42
CA TRP A 20 -19.10 -3.31 -2.54
C TRP A 20 -17.64 -3.39 -2.06
N TYR A 21 -16.71 -2.90 -2.89
CA TYR A 21 -15.28 -2.97 -2.63
C TYR A 21 -14.84 -2.10 -1.45
N LEU A 22 -15.58 -1.02 -1.13
CA LEU A 22 -15.25 -0.11 -0.02
C LEU A 22 -15.38 -0.81 1.32
N ASP A 23 -16.44 -1.60 1.49
CA ASP A 23 -16.60 -2.46 2.67
C ASP A 23 -15.53 -3.57 2.69
N MET A 24 -15.14 -4.14 1.54
CA MET A 24 -14.14 -5.20 1.49
C MET A 24 -12.73 -4.73 1.91
N ILE A 25 -12.41 -3.45 1.73
CA ILE A 25 -11.12 -2.87 2.12
C ILE A 25 -11.18 -2.13 3.47
N ASP A 26 -12.26 -2.28 4.24
CA ASP A 26 -12.52 -1.56 5.51
C ASP A 26 -12.41 -0.03 5.37
N ALA A 27 -12.91 0.55 4.26
CA ALA A 27 -12.87 1.99 4.06
C ALA A 27 -13.72 2.77 5.08
N PRO A 28 -14.94 2.35 5.46
CA PRO A 28 -15.75 3.04 6.48
C PRO A 28 -15.05 3.20 7.82
N GLU A 29 -14.33 2.18 8.28
CA GLU A 29 -13.52 2.20 9.49
C GLU A 29 -12.33 3.17 9.35
N ALA A 30 -11.70 3.22 8.17
CA ALA A 30 -10.64 4.19 7.91
C ALA A 30 -11.16 5.65 7.95
N TRP A 31 -12.38 5.88 7.46
CA TRP A 31 -13.02 7.20 7.43
C TRP A 31 -13.41 7.76 8.79
N ASP A 32 -13.51 6.91 9.82
CA ASP A 32 -13.58 7.36 11.21
C ASP A 32 -12.29 8.06 11.66
N ILE A 33 -11.15 7.74 11.03
CA ILE A 33 -9.83 8.31 11.34
C ILE A 33 -9.53 9.53 10.46
N LYS A 34 -9.77 9.42 9.15
CA LYS A 34 -9.54 10.47 8.15
C LYS A 34 -10.35 10.17 6.90
N THR A 35 -10.97 11.19 6.31
CA THR A 35 -11.69 11.12 5.02
C THR A 35 -10.98 11.83 3.87
N GLY A 36 -9.89 12.55 4.16
CA GLY A 36 -9.33 13.58 3.26
C GLY A 36 -9.51 14.97 3.86
N ASP A 37 -8.80 15.95 3.31
CA ASP A 37 -8.86 17.37 3.68
C ASP A 37 -8.37 18.31 2.55
N GLY A 38 -8.25 17.79 1.32
CA GLY A 38 -7.86 18.55 0.15
C GLY A 38 -6.38 18.89 0.08
N SER A 39 -5.54 18.38 0.99
CA SER A 39 -4.12 18.71 1.03
C SER A 39 -3.26 17.87 0.07
N VAL A 40 -3.77 16.73 -0.40
CA VAL A 40 -3.02 15.76 -1.20
C VAL A 40 -3.38 15.91 -2.67
N VAL A 41 -2.37 16.02 -3.52
CA VAL A 41 -2.49 16.07 -4.97
C VAL A 41 -2.21 14.70 -5.57
N ILE A 42 -3.13 14.18 -6.37
CA ILE A 42 -3.02 12.90 -7.06
C ILE A 42 -3.07 13.17 -8.56
N ALA A 43 -1.98 12.87 -9.27
CA ALA A 43 -1.97 12.94 -10.72
C ALA A 43 -2.51 11.64 -11.32
N VAL A 44 -3.51 11.79 -12.19
CA VAL A 44 -4.11 10.70 -12.95
C VAL A 44 -3.62 10.83 -14.39
N LEU A 45 -2.69 9.96 -14.78
CA LEU A 45 -2.09 9.92 -16.11
C LEU A 45 -2.83 8.91 -16.97
N ASP A 46 -3.80 9.39 -17.76
CA ASP A 46 -4.79 8.54 -18.41
C ASP A 46 -5.32 9.18 -19.73
N THR A 47 -6.54 8.83 -20.14
CA THR A 47 -7.22 9.33 -21.35
C THR A 47 -7.83 10.71 -21.20
N GLY A 48 -7.64 11.35 -20.06
CA GLY A 48 -8.26 12.61 -19.67
C GLY A 48 -9.33 12.44 -18.59
N VAL A 49 -9.75 13.55 -17.98
CA VAL A 49 -10.70 13.56 -16.86
C VAL A 49 -11.85 14.50 -17.18
N ASP A 50 -13.08 14.10 -16.86
CA ASP A 50 -14.23 14.99 -16.89
C ASP A 50 -14.13 16.05 -15.77
N LEU A 51 -13.65 17.23 -16.12
CA LEU A 51 -13.42 18.32 -15.17
C LEU A 51 -14.72 18.94 -14.62
N ASP A 52 -15.83 18.75 -15.35
CA ASP A 52 -17.15 19.31 -15.02
C ASP A 52 -18.08 18.25 -14.40
N HIS A 53 -17.59 17.03 -14.14
CA HIS A 53 -18.39 15.98 -13.55
C HIS A 53 -18.87 16.41 -12.15
N PRO A 54 -20.19 16.37 -11.85
CA PRO A 54 -20.74 16.96 -10.62
C PRO A 54 -20.18 16.34 -9.34
N ASP A 55 -19.81 15.07 -9.42
CA ASP A 55 -19.27 14.28 -8.32
C ASP A 55 -17.72 14.29 -8.21
N LEU A 56 -17.05 15.09 -9.05
CA LEU A 56 -15.59 15.16 -9.12
C LEU A 56 -15.05 16.60 -9.15
N MET A 57 -15.80 17.56 -9.73
CA MET A 57 -15.35 18.92 -9.99
C MET A 57 -14.77 19.65 -8.77
N ASP A 58 -15.30 19.41 -7.56
CA ASP A 58 -14.82 20.04 -6.33
C ASP A 58 -13.48 19.46 -5.85
N ASN A 59 -13.09 18.28 -6.35
CA ASN A 59 -11.82 17.62 -6.11
C ASN A 59 -10.85 17.75 -7.28
N ILE A 60 -11.14 18.55 -8.32
CA ILE A 60 -10.17 18.82 -9.39
C ILE A 60 -9.06 19.75 -8.86
N TRP A 61 -7.82 19.42 -9.17
CA TRP A 61 -6.66 20.24 -8.85
C TRP A 61 -6.65 21.52 -9.69
N VAL A 62 -6.20 22.61 -9.09
CA VAL A 62 -6.07 23.91 -9.77
C VAL A 62 -4.63 24.38 -9.65
N ASN A 63 -3.97 24.63 -10.79
CA ASN A 63 -2.69 25.32 -10.81
C ASN A 63 -2.89 26.77 -10.36
N THR A 64 -2.51 27.08 -9.12
CA THR A 64 -2.61 28.45 -8.59
C THR A 64 -1.55 29.41 -9.15
N GLY A 65 -0.60 28.89 -9.93
CA GLY A 65 0.39 29.67 -10.69
C GLY A 65 -0.21 30.32 -11.93
N GLU A 66 -1.28 29.76 -12.48
CA GLU A 66 -1.89 30.19 -13.75
C GLU A 66 -3.04 31.18 -13.59
N ILE A 67 -3.17 32.09 -14.55
CA ILE A 67 -4.37 32.92 -14.75
C ILE A 67 -5.10 32.40 -15.99
N ALA A 68 -6.17 31.65 -15.74
CA ALA A 68 -7.00 31.06 -16.79
C ALA A 68 -7.32 32.01 -17.96
N ASP A 69 -7.20 31.46 -19.18
CA ASP A 69 -7.55 32.06 -20.46
C ASP A 69 -6.77 33.36 -20.81
N ASN A 70 -5.57 33.57 -20.24
CA ASN A 70 -4.75 34.72 -20.61
C ASN A 70 -3.73 34.42 -21.72
N ASN A 71 -3.56 33.14 -22.08
CA ASN A 71 -2.66 32.61 -23.10
C ASN A 71 -1.17 32.92 -22.80
N ILE A 72 -0.82 32.89 -21.51
CA ILE A 72 0.52 33.12 -20.98
C ILE A 72 0.81 31.96 -20.01
N ASP A 73 2.00 31.39 -20.12
CA ASP A 73 2.57 30.53 -19.09
C ASP A 73 3.02 31.44 -17.93
N ASP A 74 2.17 31.59 -16.92
CA ASP A 74 2.31 32.56 -15.83
C ASP A 74 3.30 32.08 -14.76
N ASP A 75 3.46 30.77 -14.61
CA ASP A 75 4.38 30.15 -13.66
C ASP A 75 5.75 29.74 -14.27
N ASP A 76 5.92 29.93 -15.58
CA ASP A 76 7.14 29.63 -16.38
C ASP A 76 7.50 28.12 -16.31
N ASN A 77 6.49 27.25 -16.22
CA ASN A 77 6.66 25.79 -16.16
C ASN A 77 6.75 25.14 -17.56
N GLY A 78 6.50 25.90 -18.63
CA GLY A 78 6.54 25.45 -20.02
C GLY A 78 5.18 25.10 -20.64
N PHE A 79 4.09 25.23 -19.88
CA PHE A 79 2.74 24.81 -20.23
C PHE A 79 1.77 26.00 -20.08
N VAL A 80 1.32 26.54 -21.21
CA VAL A 80 0.46 27.75 -21.22
C VAL A 80 -0.94 27.42 -20.70
N ASP A 81 -1.44 28.15 -19.70
CA ASP A 81 -2.80 28.04 -19.17
C ASP A 81 -3.16 26.62 -18.66
N ASP A 82 -2.22 25.86 -18.08
CA ASP A 82 -2.39 24.47 -17.57
C ASP A 82 -3.19 24.37 -16.24
N VAL A 83 -4.29 25.13 -16.17
CA VAL A 83 -5.09 25.40 -14.97
C VAL A 83 -5.54 24.15 -14.22
N TYR A 84 -5.90 23.07 -14.92
CA TYR A 84 -6.40 21.83 -14.30
C TYR A 84 -5.49 20.62 -14.57
N GLY A 85 -4.37 20.86 -15.26
CA GLY A 85 -3.56 19.82 -15.85
C GLY A 85 -3.21 20.09 -17.32
N TRP A 86 -2.67 19.07 -17.99
CA TRP A 86 -2.13 19.19 -19.34
C TRP A 86 -2.46 17.99 -20.22
N ASP A 87 -2.64 18.23 -21.52
CA ASP A 87 -2.77 17.19 -22.54
C ASP A 87 -1.47 17.03 -23.36
N PHE A 88 -0.79 15.91 -23.17
CA PHE A 88 0.40 15.53 -23.93
C PHE A 88 0.10 14.98 -25.32
N ILE A 89 -1.14 14.55 -25.59
CA ILE A 89 -1.55 14.04 -26.91
C ILE A 89 -1.69 15.18 -27.90
N ASP A 90 -2.47 16.21 -27.55
CA ASP A 90 -2.74 17.35 -28.42
C ASP A 90 -1.82 18.56 -28.12
N SER A 91 -1.03 18.48 -27.03
CA SER A 91 -0.08 19.50 -26.58
C SER A 91 -0.75 20.84 -26.28
N ASP A 92 -1.85 20.79 -25.52
CA ASP A 92 -2.60 21.95 -25.06
C ASP A 92 -3.09 21.78 -23.60
N ASN A 93 -3.81 22.79 -23.12
CA ASN A 93 -4.29 22.89 -21.75
C ASN A 93 -5.68 22.26 -21.53
N ASP A 94 -6.12 21.38 -22.42
CA ASP A 94 -7.41 20.69 -22.31
C ASP A 94 -7.20 19.19 -21.99
N PRO A 95 -7.03 18.83 -20.70
CA PRO A 95 -6.86 17.44 -20.29
C PRO A 95 -8.18 16.64 -20.28
N THR A 96 -9.23 17.10 -20.97
CA THR A 96 -10.48 16.34 -21.10
C THR A 96 -10.39 15.23 -22.16
N PRO A 97 -11.22 14.18 -22.07
CA PRO A 97 -11.23 13.10 -23.05
C PRO A 97 -11.63 13.52 -24.48
N ASP A 98 -10.89 13.04 -25.49
CA ASP A 98 -11.26 13.25 -26.91
C ASP A 98 -12.45 12.37 -27.34
N THR A 99 -13.60 13.00 -27.57
CA THR A 99 -14.84 12.36 -28.02
C THR A 99 -15.03 12.30 -29.53
N SER A 100 -14.02 12.70 -30.30
CA SER A 100 -14.11 12.79 -31.75
C SER A 100 -14.29 11.41 -32.41
N ARG A 101 -14.80 11.42 -33.65
CA ARG A 101 -15.15 10.20 -34.39
C ARG A 101 -14.04 9.14 -34.33
N GLY A 102 -14.44 7.92 -33.96
CA GLY A 102 -13.55 6.77 -33.84
C GLY A 102 -13.02 6.55 -32.44
N SER A 103 -13.52 7.30 -31.45
CA SER A 103 -13.27 7.06 -30.03
C SER A 103 -13.80 5.68 -29.59
N ASP A 104 -13.06 5.06 -28.69
CA ASP A 104 -13.52 3.92 -27.90
C ASP A 104 -14.26 4.47 -26.66
N PRO A 105 -15.55 4.15 -26.45
CA PRO A 105 -16.30 4.65 -25.30
C PRO A 105 -15.68 4.32 -23.94
N ASP A 106 -15.04 3.14 -23.84
CA ASP A 106 -14.38 2.72 -22.60
C ASP A 106 -13.14 3.58 -22.37
N ALA A 107 -12.35 3.83 -23.43
CA ALA A 107 -11.19 4.73 -23.33
C ALA A 107 -11.60 6.15 -22.96
N VAL A 108 -12.67 6.70 -23.57
CA VAL A 108 -13.14 8.05 -23.25
C VAL A 108 -13.54 8.20 -21.79
N SER A 109 -14.13 7.16 -21.19
CA SER A 109 -14.57 7.22 -19.78
C SER A 109 -13.46 6.83 -18.80
N HIS A 110 -12.40 6.14 -19.25
CA HIS A 110 -11.42 5.48 -18.40
C HIS A 110 -10.80 6.42 -17.35
N GLY A 111 -10.17 7.54 -17.74
CA GLY A 111 -9.56 8.46 -16.77
C GLY A 111 -10.55 9.08 -15.78
N THR A 112 -11.82 9.25 -16.17
CA THR A 112 -12.90 9.72 -15.27
C THR A 112 -13.28 8.64 -14.24
N VAL A 113 -13.37 7.37 -14.67
CA VAL A 113 -13.60 6.21 -13.78
C VAL A 113 -12.46 6.10 -12.76
N ILE A 114 -11.21 6.18 -13.23
CA ILE A 114 -10.02 6.11 -12.38
C ILE A 114 -10.04 7.23 -11.34
N SER A 115 -10.31 8.47 -11.78
CA SER A 115 -10.38 9.63 -10.89
C SER A 115 -11.49 9.50 -9.86
N GLY A 116 -12.66 8.97 -10.24
CA GLY A 116 -13.78 8.73 -9.33
C GLY A 116 -13.48 7.68 -8.26
N LEU A 117 -12.85 6.56 -8.62
CA LEU A 117 -12.43 5.53 -7.67
C LEU A 117 -11.41 6.07 -6.65
N ILE A 118 -10.56 7.01 -7.06
CA ILE A 118 -9.61 7.67 -6.16
C ILE A 118 -10.36 8.66 -5.25
N ALA A 119 -11.03 9.66 -5.85
CA ALA A 119 -11.48 10.85 -5.15
C ALA A 119 -12.79 11.47 -5.68
N ALA A 120 -13.81 10.67 -6.01
CA ALA A 120 -15.17 11.22 -6.05
C ALA A 120 -15.55 11.83 -4.69
N VAL A 121 -16.30 12.93 -4.72
CA VAL A 121 -16.54 13.79 -3.55
C VAL A 121 -17.46 13.10 -2.55
N GLY A 122 -16.88 12.56 -1.48
CA GLY A 122 -17.65 11.82 -0.48
C GLY A 122 -18.55 12.70 0.40
N ASN A 123 -19.71 12.16 0.78
CA ASN A 123 -20.68 12.74 1.72
C ASN A 123 -21.31 14.06 1.22
N ASN A 124 -21.56 14.15 -0.08
CA ASN A 124 -22.17 15.29 -0.78
C ASN A 124 -23.66 15.10 -1.15
N HIS A 125 -24.28 13.97 -0.81
CA HIS A 125 -25.64 13.55 -1.18
C HIS A 125 -25.88 13.26 -2.66
N GLU A 126 -24.82 13.03 -3.43
CA GLU A 126 -24.85 12.75 -4.87
C GLU A 126 -23.98 11.52 -5.17
N GLY A 127 -24.19 10.89 -6.32
CA GLY A 127 -23.30 9.88 -6.90
C GLY A 127 -22.69 8.88 -5.92
N LEU A 128 -21.37 8.75 -5.99
CA LEU A 128 -20.54 7.76 -5.31
C LEU A 128 -19.36 8.44 -4.61
N THR A 129 -18.67 7.72 -3.74
CA THR A 129 -17.46 8.25 -3.08
C THR A 129 -16.19 7.61 -3.62
N GLY A 130 -15.10 8.37 -3.65
CA GLY A 130 -13.76 7.83 -3.78
C GLY A 130 -13.28 7.20 -2.48
N VAL A 131 -12.13 6.53 -2.52
CA VAL A 131 -11.43 6.06 -1.31
C VAL A 131 -11.01 7.23 -0.41
N VAL A 132 -10.64 8.37 -1.01
CA VAL A 132 -10.41 9.64 -0.30
C VAL A 132 -11.44 10.70 -0.75
N TRP A 133 -12.26 11.19 0.19
CA TRP A 133 -13.42 12.03 -0.12
C TRP A 133 -13.05 13.46 -0.53
N ASP A 134 -11.92 13.98 -0.04
CA ASP A 134 -11.44 15.33 -0.29
C ASP A 134 -9.92 15.31 -0.56
N ALA A 135 -9.58 15.40 -1.85
CA ALA A 135 -8.23 15.44 -2.39
C ALA A 135 -8.22 16.21 -3.73
N ARG A 136 -7.06 16.39 -4.37
CA ARG A 136 -6.94 17.16 -5.62
C ARG A 136 -6.47 16.26 -6.77
N ILE A 137 -7.34 16.01 -7.74
CA ILE A 137 -7.03 15.27 -8.97
C ILE A 137 -6.38 16.21 -9.99
N MET A 138 -5.10 16.00 -10.26
CA MET A 138 -4.40 16.64 -11.38
C MET A 138 -4.63 15.79 -12.63
N ALA A 139 -5.35 16.34 -13.61
CA ALA A 139 -5.73 15.64 -14.83
C ALA A 139 -4.58 15.69 -15.85
N VAL A 140 -3.96 14.55 -16.16
CA VAL A 140 -2.86 14.51 -17.13
C VAL A 140 -3.23 13.55 -18.26
N ARG A 141 -3.61 14.11 -19.42
CA ARG A 141 -3.98 13.30 -20.57
C ARG A 141 -2.73 12.89 -21.34
N MET A 142 -2.50 11.59 -21.46
CA MET A 142 -1.37 11.04 -22.21
C MET A 142 -1.72 9.77 -23.00
N LEU A 143 -2.98 9.32 -22.89
CA LEU A 143 -3.57 8.29 -23.71
C LEU A 143 -4.59 8.94 -24.66
N ASP A 144 -4.62 8.47 -25.90
CA ASP A 144 -5.57 8.96 -26.91
C ASP A 144 -6.98 8.40 -26.70
N LYS A 145 -7.92 8.83 -27.54
CA LYS A 145 -9.33 8.37 -27.55
C LYS A 145 -9.55 6.86 -27.75
N THR A 146 -8.50 6.08 -27.96
CA THR A 146 -8.53 4.62 -28.06
C THR A 146 -7.81 3.93 -26.89
N GLY A 147 -7.37 4.70 -25.90
CA GLY A 147 -6.61 4.21 -24.74
C GLY A 147 -5.14 3.92 -25.08
N SER A 148 -4.64 4.42 -26.21
CA SER A 148 -3.27 4.19 -26.67
C SER A 148 -2.38 5.38 -26.36
N GLY A 149 -1.17 5.11 -25.86
CA GLY A 149 -0.15 6.13 -25.64
C GLY A 149 1.23 5.59 -25.93
N ASN A 150 2.25 6.39 -25.64
CA ASN A 150 3.64 6.00 -25.82
C ASN A 150 4.50 6.40 -24.61
N SER A 151 5.69 5.80 -24.50
CA SER A 151 6.58 6.02 -23.35
C SER A 151 7.21 7.41 -23.30
N MET A 152 7.21 8.17 -24.40
CA MET A 152 7.69 9.56 -24.41
C MET A 152 6.68 10.43 -23.67
N ASP A 153 5.41 10.37 -24.05
CA ASP A 153 4.35 11.17 -23.43
C ASP A 153 4.18 10.76 -21.96
N ALA A 154 4.20 9.46 -21.65
CA ALA A 154 4.16 8.98 -20.27
C ALA A 154 5.33 9.51 -19.42
N ARG A 155 6.53 9.67 -20.00
CA ARG A 155 7.70 10.21 -19.28
C ARG A 155 7.54 11.70 -19.00
N GLU A 156 7.12 12.48 -20.00
CA GLU A 156 6.90 13.93 -19.83
C GLU A 156 5.75 14.19 -18.85
N ALA A 157 4.68 13.41 -18.94
CA ALA A 157 3.55 13.45 -18.01
C ALA A 157 3.95 13.17 -16.55
N ILE A 158 4.83 12.19 -16.32
CA ILE A 158 5.35 11.92 -14.96
C ILE A 158 6.19 13.10 -14.45
N ASN A 159 7.06 13.66 -15.29
CA ASN A 159 7.87 14.82 -14.88
C ASN A 159 6.99 16.03 -14.58
N TYR A 160 6.00 16.31 -15.42
CA TYR A 160 5.00 17.37 -15.21
C TYR A 160 4.29 17.20 -13.87
N ALA A 161 3.80 15.98 -13.57
CA ALA A 161 3.11 15.72 -12.31
C ALA A 161 4.00 15.98 -11.09
N VAL A 162 5.27 15.57 -11.14
CA VAL A 162 6.25 15.81 -10.08
C VAL A 162 6.54 17.31 -9.93
N GLU A 163 6.77 18.01 -11.04
CA GLU A 163 7.12 19.44 -11.05
C GLU A 163 5.95 20.32 -10.58
N ASN A 164 4.71 19.89 -10.83
CA ASN A 164 3.48 20.53 -10.37
C ASN A 164 3.00 20.03 -8.98
N GLY A 165 3.83 19.28 -8.26
CA GLY A 165 3.60 18.97 -6.85
C GLY A 165 2.62 17.84 -6.58
N ALA A 166 2.51 16.84 -7.45
CA ALA A 166 1.79 15.61 -7.15
C ALA A 166 2.45 14.85 -5.99
N ASP A 167 1.65 14.42 -5.01
CA ASP A 167 2.08 13.54 -3.92
C ASP A 167 1.95 12.06 -4.29
N VAL A 168 0.96 11.75 -5.14
CA VAL A 168 0.67 10.41 -5.66
C VAL A 168 0.50 10.46 -7.18
N ILE A 169 1.06 9.50 -7.89
CA ILE A 169 0.84 9.28 -9.32
C ILE A 169 0.18 7.91 -9.51
N ASN A 170 -0.99 7.88 -10.14
CA ASN A 170 -1.63 6.64 -10.56
C ASN A 170 -1.40 6.38 -12.06
N LEU A 171 -0.87 5.20 -12.37
CA LEU A 171 -0.56 4.73 -13.71
C LEU A 171 -1.44 3.51 -14.04
N SER A 172 -2.67 3.75 -14.50
CA SER A 172 -3.66 2.72 -14.82
C SER A 172 -3.45 2.08 -16.21
N PHE A 173 -2.20 1.97 -16.65
CA PHE A 173 -1.79 1.37 -17.92
C PHE A 173 -0.60 0.42 -17.72
N SER A 174 -0.35 -0.42 -18.73
CA SER A 174 0.81 -1.31 -18.74
C SER A 174 1.36 -1.50 -20.15
N GLY A 175 2.67 -1.69 -20.27
CA GLY A 175 3.39 -2.01 -21.50
C GLY A 175 4.39 -3.13 -21.29
N SER A 176 4.80 -3.81 -22.37
CA SER A 176 5.67 -4.99 -22.31
C SER A 176 7.16 -4.70 -22.58
N THR A 177 7.52 -3.43 -22.80
CA THR A 177 8.88 -3.03 -23.18
C THR A 177 9.50 -2.14 -22.11
N ASP A 178 10.72 -2.50 -21.65
CA ASP A 178 11.51 -1.64 -20.77
C ASP A 178 12.04 -0.44 -21.56
N ASP A 179 11.58 0.76 -21.19
CA ASP A 179 12.11 2.03 -21.68
C ASP A 179 12.95 2.69 -20.57
N PRO A 180 14.29 2.79 -20.75
CA PRO A 180 15.18 3.42 -19.78
C PRO A 180 14.83 4.86 -19.42
N ALA A 181 14.21 5.62 -20.33
CA ALA A 181 13.86 7.01 -20.10
C ALA A 181 12.59 7.12 -19.24
N LEU A 182 11.59 6.27 -19.49
CA LEU A 182 10.40 6.17 -18.65
C LEU A 182 10.76 5.65 -17.25
N ARG A 183 11.61 4.61 -17.17
CA ARG A 183 12.16 4.12 -15.89
C ARG A 183 12.83 5.24 -15.09
N LYS A 184 13.60 6.10 -15.76
CA LYS A 184 14.26 7.23 -15.10
C LYS A 184 13.26 8.26 -14.57
N ALA A 185 12.15 8.53 -15.26
CA ALA A 185 11.13 9.44 -14.75
C ALA A 185 10.39 8.85 -13.55
N VAL A 186 10.07 7.55 -13.56
CA VAL A 186 9.50 6.86 -12.38
C VAL A 186 10.45 6.92 -11.18
N MET A 187 11.73 6.60 -11.38
CA MET A 187 12.77 6.76 -10.36
C MET A 187 12.87 8.22 -9.88
N ASN A 188 12.71 9.19 -10.77
CA ASN A 188 12.75 10.61 -10.43
C ASN A 188 11.57 11.00 -9.52
N ALA A 189 10.35 10.56 -9.85
CA ALA A 189 9.16 10.78 -9.05
C ALA A 189 9.33 10.23 -7.63
N PHE A 190 9.76 8.96 -7.53
CA PHE A 190 10.04 8.32 -6.24
C PHE A 190 11.06 9.11 -5.40
N ASN A 191 12.18 9.54 -6.01
CA ASN A 191 13.21 10.33 -5.33
C ASN A 191 12.75 11.73 -4.91
N HIS A 192 11.70 12.27 -5.54
CA HIS A 192 11.05 13.52 -5.14
C HIS A 192 9.98 13.32 -4.07
N GLY A 193 9.84 12.10 -3.53
CA GLY A 193 8.87 11.81 -2.47
C GLY A 193 7.46 11.48 -2.99
N VAL A 194 7.31 11.27 -4.31
CA VAL A 194 6.01 10.94 -4.92
C VAL A 194 5.75 9.45 -4.87
N VAL A 195 4.58 9.05 -4.39
CA VAL A 195 4.12 7.66 -4.39
C VAL A 195 3.66 7.28 -5.78
N VAL A 196 4.28 6.28 -6.41
CA VAL A 196 3.88 5.79 -7.73
C VAL A 196 3.13 4.47 -7.61
N VAL A 197 1.90 4.42 -8.11
CA VAL A 197 1.04 3.22 -8.11
C VAL A 197 0.73 2.82 -9.55
N ALA A 198 0.87 1.53 -9.89
CA ALA A 198 0.66 1.07 -11.26
C ALA A 198 -0.11 -0.25 -11.35
N ALA A 199 -0.91 -0.36 -12.40
CA ALA A 199 -1.62 -1.58 -12.76
C ALA A 199 -0.67 -2.68 -13.27
N LEU A 200 -0.94 -3.94 -12.93
CA LEU A 200 -0.15 -5.10 -13.40
C LEU A 200 -0.53 -5.62 -14.79
N GLY A 201 -1.59 -5.13 -15.42
CA GLY A 201 -2.07 -5.61 -16.72
C GLY A 201 -3.03 -6.80 -16.62
N ASN A 202 -3.68 -7.11 -17.75
CA ASN A 202 -4.94 -7.86 -17.80
C ASN A 202 -4.90 -9.09 -18.73
N GLU A 203 -3.72 -9.66 -18.98
CA GLU A 203 -3.53 -10.78 -19.91
C GLU A 203 -3.55 -12.16 -19.23
N GLY A 204 -3.67 -12.23 -17.90
CA GLY A 204 -3.62 -13.46 -17.12
C GLY A 204 -2.26 -14.17 -17.22
N VAL A 205 -1.16 -13.42 -17.40
CA VAL A 205 0.19 -13.95 -17.58
C VAL A 205 1.04 -13.84 -16.33
N ASN A 206 2.08 -14.68 -16.25
CA ASN A 206 3.06 -14.63 -15.18
C ASN A 206 4.13 -13.55 -15.46
N ILE A 207 4.14 -12.48 -14.67
CA ILE A 207 5.06 -11.32 -14.84
C ILE A 207 6.50 -11.64 -14.46
N ASN A 208 6.75 -12.72 -13.71
CA ASN A 208 8.12 -13.18 -13.46
C ASN A 208 8.80 -13.64 -14.77
N ASN A 209 8.02 -14.02 -15.79
CA ASN A 209 8.52 -14.40 -17.11
C ASN A 209 8.25 -13.34 -18.18
N ASN A 210 7.23 -12.51 -17.99
CA ASN A 210 6.79 -11.47 -18.92
C ASN A 210 6.59 -10.16 -18.14
N PRO A 211 7.66 -9.49 -17.73
CA PRO A 211 7.54 -8.28 -16.92
C PRO A 211 6.75 -7.21 -17.66
N VAL A 212 6.01 -6.42 -16.90
CA VAL A 212 5.14 -5.35 -17.35
C VAL A 212 5.59 -4.04 -16.75
N TYR A 213 5.57 -2.96 -17.53
CA TYR A 213 6.05 -1.64 -17.12
C TYR A 213 4.91 -0.64 -17.22
N PRO A 214 4.77 0.28 -16.25
CA PRO A 214 5.79 0.68 -15.27
C PRO A 214 5.86 -0.16 -13.99
N ALA A 215 4.88 -1.03 -13.71
CA ALA A 215 4.81 -1.76 -12.43
C ALA A 215 6.07 -2.58 -12.07
N CYS A 216 6.78 -3.14 -13.04
CA CYS A 216 8.03 -3.88 -12.80
C CYS A 216 9.31 -3.02 -12.90
N TYR A 217 9.24 -1.69 -12.86
CA TYR A 217 10.45 -0.87 -12.74
C TYR A 217 11.05 -0.96 -11.34
N ASN A 218 12.28 -1.47 -11.26
CA ASN A 218 13.14 -1.46 -10.08
C ASN A 218 14.62 -1.38 -10.51
N ASP A 219 15.53 -1.18 -9.56
CA ASP A 219 16.99 -1.28 -9.79
C ASP A 219 17.65 -2.52 -9.17
N GLY A 220 16.84 -3.39 -8.56
CA GLY A 220 17.27 -4.64 -7.91
C GLY A 220 17.41 -4.55 -6.39
N ASP A 221 17.69 -3.36 -5.84
CA ASP A 221 17.77 -3.12 -4.39
C ASP A 221 16.60 -2.25 -3.90
N GLU A 222 16.07 -1.39 -4.77
CA GLU A 222 14.98 -0.46 -4.49
C GLU A 222 13.82 -0.65 -5.48
N ASP A 223 12.62 -0.59 -4.92
CA ASP A 223 11.37 -0.75 -5.65
C ASP A 223 10.57 0.55 -5.55
N TRP A 224 10.38 1.19 -6.71
CA TRP A 224 9.84 2.55 -6.81
C TRP A 224 8.35 2.58 -7.06
N VAL A 225 7.76 1.45 -7.45
CA VAL A 225 6.37 1.38 -7.93
C VAL A 225 5.59 0.39 -7.10
N ILE A 226 4.43 0.81 -6.62
CA ILE A 226 3.47 -0.09 -5.98
C ILE A 226 2.68 -0.79 -7.08
N GLY A 227 3.07 -2.03 -7.41
CA GLY A 227 2.39 -2.84 -8.43
C GLY A 227 1.14 -3.54 -7.90
N VAL A 228 -0.01 -3.31 -8.54
CA VAL A 228 -1.33 -3.73 -8.04
C VAL A 228 -1.97 -4.82 -8.91
N ALA A 229 -2.27 -5.96 -8.29
CA ALA A 229 -3.07 -7.04 -8.88
C ALA A 229 -4.57 -6.86 -8.60
N ALA A 230 -5.44 -7.49 -9.40
CA ALA A 230 -6.89 -7.41 -9.23
C ALA A 230 -7.49 -8.64 -8.54
N SER A 231 -8.43 -8.40 -7.63
CA SER A 231 -9.28 -9.42 -6.98
C SER A 231 -10.77 -9.18 -7.26
N ASP A 232 -11.56 -10.24 -7.08
CA ASP A 232 -13.01 -10.25 -7.23
C ASP A 232 -13.76 -10.13 -5.89
N ALA A 233 -15.09 -10.00 -5.96
CA ALA A 233 -15.98 -9.90 -4.79
C ALA A 233 -16.03 -11.18 -3.93
N SER A 234 -15.45 -12.30 -4.39
CA SER A 234 -15.28 -13.53 -3.60
C SER A 234 -13.92 -13.59 -2.89
N ASP A 235 -13.17 -12.48 -2.87
CA ASP A 235 -11.81 -12.39 -2.35
C ASP A 235 -10.86 -13.38 -3.02
N GLN A 236 -11.08 -13.64 -4.31
CA GLN A 236 -10.23 -14.47 -5.16
C GLN A 236 -9.52 -13.60 -6.19
N HIS A 237 -8.50 -14.18 -6.82
CA HIS A 237 -7.84 -13.56 -7.95
C HIS A 237 -8.79 -13.41 -9.14
N SER A 238 -8.80 -12.24 -9.77
CA SER A 238 -9.44 -12.06 -11.06
C SER A 238 -8.67 -12.81 -12.15
N LEU A 239 -9.38 -13.57 -13.00
CA LEU A 239 -8.74 -14.44 -13.99
C LEU A 239 -7.92 -13.69 -15.04
N PHE A 240 -8.29 -12.44 -15.34
CA PHE A 240 -7.56 -11.58 -16.27
C PHE A 240 -6.32 -10.98 -15.62
N SER A 241 -6.23 -10.86 -14.29
CA SER A 241 -5.12 -10.19 -13.64
C SER A 241 -3.82 -10.92 -13.95
N ASN A 242 -2.83 -10.17 -14.41
CA ASN A 242 -1.46 -10.64 -14.37
C ASN A 242 -1.05 -10.96 -12.93
N TYR A 243 -0.14 -11.92 -12.79
CA TYR A 243 0.27 -12.45 -11.49
C TYR A 243 1.78 -12.69 -11.46
N GLY A 244 2.39 -12.62 -10.29
CA GLY A 244 3.78 -12.94 -10.06
C GLY A 244 4.25 -12.43 -8.71
N SER A 245 5.51 -12.69 -8.39
CA SER A 245 6.12 -12.25 -7.13
C SER A 245 7.24 -11.22 -7.34
N SER A 246 7.56 -10.90 -8.60
CA SER A 246 8.67 -10.00 -8.95
C SER A 246 8.32 -8.53 -8.78
N CYS A 247 7.10 -8.12 -9.13
CA CYS A 247 6.67 -6.73 -9.03
C CYS A 247 5.19 -6.54 -8.64
N ALA A 248 4.53 -7.61 -8.19
CA ALA A 248 3.22 -7.50 -7.54
C ALA A 248 3.45 -7.25 -6.04
N ASP A 249 3.00 -6.09 -5.54
CA ASP A 249 3.19 -5.71 -4.15
C ASP A 249 2.01 -6.10 -3.26
N LEU A 250 0.80 -5.86 -3.76
CA LEU A 250 -0.47 -6.21 -3.14
C LEU A 250 -1.54 -6.39 -4.21
N SER A 251 -2.71 -6.85 -3.80
CA SER A 251 -3.92 -6.86 -4.62
C SER A 251 -4.95 -5.89 -4.07
N ALA A 252 -5.86 -5.46 -4.93
CA ALA A 252 -7.04 -4.70 -4.55
C ALA A 252 -8.24 -5.15 -5.40
N PRO A 253 -9.48 -4.91 -4.93
CA PRO A 253 -10.68 -5.11 -5.74
C PRO A 253 -10.55 -4.44 -7.12
N GLY A 254 -10.86 -5.19 -8.18
CA GLY A 254 -10.70 -4.70 -9.55
C GLY A 254 -11.59 -5.41 -10.57
N GLU A 255 -12.63 -6.10 -10.13
CA GLU A 255 -13.61 -6.76 -10.97
C GLU A 255 -15.01 -6.35 -10.54
N ASP A 256 -15.90 -6.10 -11.50
CA ASP A 256 -17.27 -5.66 -11.23
C ASP A 256 -17.36 -4.33 -10.46
N MET A 257 -16.49 -3.38 -10.79
CA MET A 257 -16.35 -2.09 -10.10
C MET A 257 -17.33 -1.05 -10.66
N TYR A 258 -18.20 -0.52 -9.78
CA TYR A 258 -19.10 0.58 -10.10
C TYR A 258 -18.37 1.92 -10.01
N GLY A 259 -18.54 2.81 -11.01
CA GLY A 259 -17.75 4.03 -11.11
C GLY A 259 -18.43 5.18 -11.85
N LEU A 260 -17.73 6.33 -11.86
CA LEU A 260 -18.11 7.51 -12.63
C LEU A 260 -17.95 7.25 -14.13
N PHE A 261 -18.62 8.04 -14.94
CA PHE A 261 -18.49 8.05 -16.39
C PHE A 261 -18.28 9.47 -16.90
N TYR A 262 -17.56 9.59 -18.02
CA TYR A 262 -17.49 10.85 -18.73
C TYR A 262 -18.90 11.27 -19.18
N TYR A 263 -19.30 12.50 -18.86
CA TYR A 263 -20.65 13.00 -19.11
C TYR A 263 -20.66 14.16 -20.11
N GLU A 264 -20.99 13.84 -21.36
CA GLU A 264 -21.23 14.83 -22.39
C GLU A 264 -22.38 14.40 -23.31
N PRO A 265 -23.64 14.72 -22.96
CA PRO A 265 -24.81 14.29 -23.73
C PRO A 265 -24.79 14.77 -25.19
N SER A 266 -24.15 15.91 -25.48
CA SER A 266 -23.96 16.40 -26.86
C SER A 266 -23.10 15.48 -27.71
N ALA A 267 -22.12 14.80 -27.11
CA ALA A 267 -21.25 13.83 -27.76
C ALA A 267 -21.77 12.38 -27.66
N GLY A 268 -22.89 12.16 -26.97
CA GLY A 268 -23.54 10.84 -26.83
C GLY A 268 -23.19 10.09 -25.54
N TYR A 269 -22.46 10.72 -24.62
CA TYR A 269 -22.12 10.17 -23.31
C TYR A 269 -23.11 10.73 -22.28
N SER A 270 -24.11 9.94 -21.90
CA SER A 270 -25.28 10.43 -21.13
C SER A 270 -25.50 9.71 -19.81
N THR A 271 -24.50 8.95 -19.38
CA THR A 271 -24.47 8.21 -18.12
C THR A 271 -23.44 8.87 -17.21
N LEU A 272 -23.82 9.18 -15.96
CA LEU A 272 -22.90 9.72 -14.95
C LEU A 272 -22.27 8.61 -14.11
N TYR A 273 -23.05 7.58 -13.81
CA TYR A 273 -22.67 6.47 -12.93
C TYR A 273 -23.13 5.18 -13.56
N GLY A 274 -22.33 4.13 -13.50
CA GLY A 274 -22.74 2.85 -14.07
C GLY A 274 -21.61 1.88 -14.31
N ASP A 275 -21.97 0.83 -15.05
CA ASP A 275 -21.14 -0.28 -15.52
C ASP A 275 -20.27 -0.96 -14.45
N HIS A 276 -19.69 -2.09 -14.85
CA HIS A 276 -18.98 -3.00 -13.98
C HIS A 276 -17.56 -3.18 -14.51
N TRP A 277 -16.75 -2.15 -14.27
CA TRP A 277 -15.38 -2.10 -14.76
C TRP A 277 -14.55 -3.21 -14.17
N SER A 278 -13.75 -3.86 -15.02
CA SER A 278 -12.92 -4.98 -14.63
C SER A 278 -11.53 -4.84 -15.24
N GLY A 279 -10.52 -4.74 -14.38
CA GLY A 279 -9.13 -4.54 -14.77
C GLY A 279 -8.24 -4.24 -13.57
N THR A 280 -6.96 -4.54 -13.70
CA THR A 280 -5.94 -4.00 -12.79
C THR A 280 -5.86 -2.47 -12.85
N SER A 281 -6.30 -1.86 -13.96
CA SER A 281 -6.43 -0.42 -14.13
C SER A 281 -7.44 0.20 -13.17
N VAL A 282 -8.47 -0.53 -12.73
CA VAL A 282 -9.42 -0.09 -11.69
C VAL A 282 -9.08 -0.59 -10.28
N ALA A 283 -8.08 -1.47 -10.13
CA ALA A 283 -7.53 -1.85 -8.82
C ALA A 283 -6.46 -0.85 -8.33
N SER A 284 -5.59 -0.38 -9.24
CA SER A 284 -4.57 0.62 -8.90
C SER A 284 -5.11 1.94 -8.31
N PRO A 285 -6.20 2.55 -8.79
CA PRO A 285 -6.77 3.75 -8.16
C PRO A 285 -7.23 3.53 -6.72
N VAL A 286 -7.71 2.33 -6.38
CA VAL A 286 -8.12 2.02 -4.99
C VAL A 286 -6.92 2.10 -4.05
N VAL A 287 -5.76 1.60 -4.49
CA VAL A 287 -4.49 1.71 -3.75
C VAL A 287 -3.96 3.14 -3.75
N ALA A 288 -4.05 3.86 -4.87
CA ALA A 288 -3.64 5.27 -4.95
C ALA A 288 -4.46 6.17 -4.02
N GLY A 289 -5.78 6.00 -3.98
CA GLY A 289 -6.66 6.70 -3.03
C GLY A 289 -6.36 6.34 -1.57
N SER A 290 -5.96 5.09 -1.30
CA SER A 290 -5.54 4.67 0.04
C SER A 290 -4.22 5.33 0.46
N ALA A 291 -3.24 5.42 -0.44
CA ALA A 291 -2.00 6.16 -0.22
C ALA A 291 -2.27 7.64 0.06
N ALA A 292 -3.16 8.26 -0.72
CA ALA A 292 -3.58 9.64 -0.51
C ALA A 292 -4.27 9.86 0.84
N LEU A 293 -5.16 8.94 1.26
CA LEU A 293 -5.82 9.00 2.57
C LEU A 293 -4.82 8.96 3.72
N ILE A 294 -3.80 8.10 3.61
CA ILE A 294 -2.70 8.00 4.58
C ILE A 294 -1.89 9.30 4.61
N LEU A 295 -1.50 9.85 3.46
CA LEU A 295 -0.74 11.09 3.36
C LEU A 295 -1.51 12.30 3.89
N ALA A 296 -2.82 12.37 3.67
CA ALA A 296 -3.68 13.41 4.23
C ALA A 296 -3.68 13.41 5.77
N LYS A 297 -3.41 12.25 6.39
CA LYS A 297 -3.24 12.13 7.85
C LYS A 297 -1.79 12.30 8.30
N TYR A 298 -0.85 11.76 7.54
CA TYR A 298 0.57 11.65 7.89
C TYR A 298 1.44 12.13 6.70
N PRO A 299 1.52 13.45 6.45
CA PRO A 299 2.09 14.01 5.22
C PRO A 299 3.62 13.90 5.13
N THR A 300 4.30 13.44 6.19
CA THR A 300 5.78 13.30 6.20
C THR A 300 6.25 11.92 5.76
N LEU A 301 5.33 10.97 5.56
CA LEU A 301 5.68 9.61 5.20
C LEU A 301 6.28 9.56 3.80
N SER A 302 7.41 8.86 3.67
CA SER A 302 8.08 8.68 2.38
C SER A 302 7.33 7.67 1.49
N PRO A 303 7.58 7.64 0.17
CA PRO A 303 7.05 6.59 -0.70
C PRO A 303 7.35 5.16 -0.22
N THR A 304 8.56 4.95 0.31
CA THR A 304 8.97 3.68 0.91
C THR A 304 8.12 3.33 2.14
N ASP A 305 7.83 4.31 3.00
CA ASP A 305 6.99 4.09 4.17
C ASP A 305 5.56 3.72 3.75
N ILE A 306 4.98 4.47 2.81
CA ILE A 306 3.63 4.20 2.29
C ILE A 306 3.54 2.80 1.68
N ARG A 307 4.48 2.44 0.80
CA ARG A 307 4.55 1.10 0.21
C ARG A 307 4.64 0.01 1.27
N ASN A 308 5.49 0.19 2.28
CA ASN A 308 5.64 -0.78 3.35
C ASN A 308 4.39 -0.90 4.22
N ILE A 309 3.76 0.23 4.57
CA ILE A 309 2.51 0.26 5.33
C ILE A 309 1.45 -0.54 4.59
N LEU A 310 1.21 -0.23 3.32
CA LEU A 310 0.18 -0.87 2.50
C LEU A 310 0.40 -2.38 2.38
N LYS A 311 1.65 -2.84 2.21
CA LYS A 311 1.99 -4.27 2.11
C LYS A 311 1.87 -5.02 3.44
N LEU A 312 2.09 -4.34 4.56
CA LEU A 312 2.07 -4.94 5.90
C LEU A 312 0.68 -4.96 6.52
N SER A 313 -0.22 -4.14 6.01
CA SER A 313 -1.59 -4.00 6.50
C SER A 313 -2.61 -4.77 5.67
N VAL A 314 -2.19 -5.63 4.75
CA VAL A 314 -3.09 -6.38 3.88
C VAL A 314 -3.84 -7.48 4.65
N ASP A 315 -5.03 -7.81 4.16
CA ASP A 315 -5.72 -9.04 4.52
C ASP A 315 -5.17 -10.22 3.69
N PRO A 316 -4.83 -11.36 4.32
CA PRO A 316 -4.31 -12.52 3.60
C PRO A 316 -5.35 -13.13 2.64
N MET A 317 -4.96 -13.32 1.38
CA MET A 317 -5.82 -14.01 0.41
C MET A 317 -5.57 -15.53 0.39
N SER A 318 -6.65 -16.30 0.42
CA SER A 318 -6.60 -17.77 0.36
C SER A 318 -6.52 -18.29 -1.09
N LEU A 319 -5.39 -18.03 -1.76
CA LEU A 319 -5.16 -18.48 -3.14
C LEU A 319 -4.51 -19.88 -3.21
N SER A 320 -4.85 -20.64 -4.25
CA SER A 320 -4.40 -22.02 -4.44
C SER A 320 -3.64 -22.25 -5.76
N GLY A 321 -2.95 -23.39 -5.84
CA GLY A 321 -2.25 -23.81 -7.06
C GLY A 321 -1.13 -22.84 -7.46
N LYS A 322 -1.07 -22.52 -8.76
CA LYS A 322 -0.02 -21.67 -9.34
C LYS A 322 -0.12 -20.19 -8.94
N TYR A 323 -1.22 -19.77 -8.29
CA TYR A 323 -1.46 -18.37 -7.89
C TYR A 323 -1.10 -18.10 -6.42
N ARG A 324 -0.77 -19.15 -5.65
CA ARG A 324 -0.32 -19.00 -4.28
C ARG A 324 0.93 -18.11 -4.24
N ASN A 325 0.89 -17.04 -3.46
CA ASN A 325 1.96 -16.05 -3.30
C ASN A 325 2.34 -15.34 -4.63
N GLN A 326 1.38 -15.17 -5.55
CA GLN A 326 1.59 -14.48 -6.83
C GLN A 326 0.72 -13.21 -7.00
N PHE A 327 0.04 -12.76 -5.96
CA PHE A 327 -0.88 -11.60 -5.98
C PHE A 327 -0.46 -10.56 -4.93
N GLY A 328 0.85 -10.38 -4.79
CA GLY A 328 1.43 -9.53 -3.75
C GLY A 328 1.29 -10.10 -2.34
N ALA A 329 1.41 -9.24 -1.34
CA ALA A 329 1.36 -9.61 0.08
C ALA A 329 -0.03 -10.06 0.54
N GLY A 330 -1.10 -9.58 -0.12
CA GLY A 330 -2.49 -9.82 0.23
C GLY A 330 -3.38 -8.71 -0.34
N ARG A 331 -4.68 -8.76 -0.01
CA ARG A 331 -5.66 -7.75 -0.41
C ARG A 331 -5.52 -6.50 0.46
N LEU A 332 -5.55 -5.33 -0.15
CA LEU A 332 -5.62 -4.04 0.53
C LEU A 332 -6.66 -4.04 1.67
N ASN A 333 -6.27 -3.50 2.82
CA ASN A 333 -7.14 -3.09 3.92
C ASN A 333 -6.72 -1.69 4.37
N VAL A 334 -7.57 -0.70 4.10
CA VAL A 334 -7.27 0.73 4.27
C VAL A 334 -7.27 1.12 5.74
N ASN A 335 -8.17 0.55 6.54
CA ASN A 335 -8.23 0.80 7.98
C ASN A 335 -6.94 0.33 8.67
N GLN A 336 -6.51 -0.91 8.42
CA GLN A 336 -5.25 -1.41 8.96
C GLN A 336 -4.07 -0.55 8.48
N ALA A 337 -4.09 -0.08 7.24
CA ALA A 337 -3.03 0.75 6.68
C ALA A 337 -2.92 2.09 7.42
N ILE A 338 -4.02 2.83 7.59
CA ILE A 338 -3.99 4.14 8.25
C ILE A 338 -3.73 4.03 9.76
N VAL A 339 -4.14 2.94 10.40
CA VAL A 339 -3.79 2.64 11.80
C VAL A 339 -2.29 2.36 11.92
N LEU A 340 -1.72 1.54 11.02
CA LEU A 340 -0.29 1.24 11.00
C LEU A 340 0.56 2.48 10.68
N ALA A 341 0.08 3.36 9.79
CA ALA A 341 0.77 4.57 9.39
C ALA A 341 1.12 5.51 10.56
N ALA A 342 0.28 5.54 11.61
CA ALA A 342 0.55 6.30 12.83
C ALA A 342 1.92 5.96 13.46
N SER A 343 2.32 4.70 13.35
CA SER A 343 3.58 4.22 13.90
C SER A 343 4.81 4.62 13.11
N TYR A 344 4.69 4.69 11.78
CA TYR A 344 5.76 5.15 10.92
C TYR A 344 5.96 6.67 11.08
N ALA A 345 4.86 7.41 11.15
CA ALA A 345 4.90 8.86 11.34
C ALA A 345 5.49 9.27 12.69
N SER A 346 5.14 8.56 13.76
CA SER A 346 5.72 8.77 15.09
C SER A 346 7.21 8.41 15.15
N ALA A 347 7.63 7.35 14.45
CA ALA A 347 9.05 6.99 14.35
C ALA A 347 9.89 8.05 13.62
N GLN A 348 9.37 8.66 12.55
CA GLN A 348 10.01 9.79 11.86
C GLN A 348 10.08 11.05 12.73
N ALA A 349 8.97 11.42 13.41
CA ALA A 349 8.95 12.57 14.32
C ALA A 349 9.91 12.42 15.52
N GLN A 350 10.19 11.18 15.94
CA GLN A 350 11.19 10.87 16.96
C GLN A 350 12.64 10.91 16.47
N GLN A 351 12.91 10.90 15.16
CA GLN A 351 14.28 11.12 14.67
C GLN A 351 14.76 12.58 14.88
N ASP A 352 13.82 13.51 15.07
CA ASP A 352 14.11 14.94 15.33
C ASP A 352 14.04 15.36 16.81
N LEU A 353 13.72 14.45 17.73
CA LEU A 353 13.66 14.75 19.16
C LEU A 353 14.47 13.76 19.99
N GLN A 354 15.39 14.31 20.79
CA GLN A 354 16.09 13.57 21.83
C GLN A 354 15.06 13.07 22.86
N PRO A 355 15.05 11.78 23.23
CA PRO A 355 13.99 11.24 24.07
C PRO A 355 14.05 11.83 25.48
N VAL A 356 12.91 12.33 25.96
CA VAL A 356 12.64 12.50 27.39
C VAL A 356 11.79 11.33 27.82
N SER A 357 12.40 10.38 28.53
CA SER A 357 11.70 9.29 29.18
C SER A 357 10.87 9.83 30.34
N ILE A 358 9.54 9.85 30.18
CA ILE A 358 8.61 9.95 31.31
C ILE A 358 8.10 8.53 31.60
N PRO A 359 8.41 7.94 32.76
CA PRO A 359 7.84 6.66 33.14
C PRO A 359 6.32 6.81 33.34
N VAL A 360 5.52 6.02 32.62
CA VAL A 360 4.11 5.82 32.95
C VAL A 360 4.06 4.98 34.23
N GLU A 361 3.43 5.50 35.28
CA GLU A 361 3.42 4.88 36.61
C GLU A 361 2.76 3.48 36.54
N GLY A 362 3.53 2.41 36.81
CA GLY A 362 3.05 1.01 36.81
C GLY A 362 3.53 0.14 35.64
N TYR A 363 4.23 0.73 34.66
CA TYR A 363 4.76 0.02 33.49
C TYR A 363 6.27 0.23 33.35
N ALA A 364 6.97 -0.81 32.91
CA ALA A 364 8.42 -0.83 32.78
C ALA A 364 8.85 -1.57 31.51
N SER A 365 10.09 -1.33 31.08
CA SER A 365 10.72 -2.13 30.03
C SER A 365 10.63 -3.63 30.37
N GLY A 366 10.29 -4.44 29.37
CA GLY A 366 10.01 -5.86 29.54
C GLY A 366 8.54 -6.22 29.68
N ASP A 367 7.68 -5.24 29.99
CA ASP A 367 6.25 -5.51 30.11
C ASP A 367 5.60 -5.81 28.75
N LEU A 368 4.60 -6.69 28.80
CA LEU A 368 3.66 -6.92 27.72
C LEU A 368 2.39 -6.12 27.99
N ILE A 369 1.97 -5.30 27.04
CA ILE A 369 0.82 -4.42 27.18
C ILE A 369 -0.16 -4.60 26.02
N LYS A 370 -1.45 -4.36 26.26
CA LYS A 370 -2.46 -4.26 25.20
C LYS A 370 -3.56 -3.27 25.57
N SER A 371 -4.23 -2.72 24.56
CA SER A 371 -5.47 -1.97 24.77
C SER A 371 -6.68 -2.91 24.86
N ASN A 372 -7.77 -2.43 25.44
CA ASN A 372 -9.11 -3.02 25.29
C ASN A 372 -9.64 -2.95 23.85
N SER A 373 -9.21 -1.96 23.06
CA SER A 373 -9.73 -1.68 21.72
C SER A 373 -9.01 -2.44 20.62
N PHE A 374 -7.82 -2.98 20.90
CA PHE A 374 -6.98 -3.68 19.93
C PHE A 374 -6.63 -5.09 20.41
N SER A 375 -6.55 -6.05 19.49
CA SER A 375 -6.08 -7.41 19.77
C SER A 375 -4.55 -7.51 19.85
N SER A 376 -3.83 -6.53 19.31
CA SER A 376 -2.37 -6.48 19.26
C SER A 376 -1.75 -6.38 20.65
N VAL A 377 -0.71 -7.18 20.86
CA VAL A 377 0.13 -7.16 22.07
C VAL A 377 1.43 -6.45 21.74
N TYR A 378 1.88 -5.61 22.66
CA TYR A 378 3.12 -4.86 22.51
C TYR A 378 4.11 -5.19 23.63
N TYR A 379 5.40 -5.18 23.30
CA TYR A 379 6.52 -5.25 24.24
C TYR A 379 7.08 -3.85 24.51
N ILE A 380 7.28 -3.48 25.78
CA ILE A 380 7.95 -2.21 26.12
C ILE A 380 9.47 -2.41 26.07
N ASP A 381 10.15 -1.75 25.12
CA ASP A 381 11.60 -1.82 24.99
C ASP A 381 12.36 -0.97 26.03
N SER A 382 13.68 -1.06 26.01
CA SER A 382 14.56 -0.34 26.94
C SER A 382 14.53 1.17 26.78
N ALA A 383 14.07 1.67 25.63
CA ALA A 383 13.84 3.09 25.36
C ALA A 383 12.43 3.55 25.78
N GLY A 384 11.59 2.64 26.30
CA GLY A 384 10.21 2.93 26.69
C GLY A 384 9.24 2.96 25.51
N LYS A 385 9.63 2.46 24.33
CA LYS A 385 8.75 2.34 23.17
C LYS A 385 7.98 1.03 23.21
N ARG A 386 6.74 1.02 22.72
CA ARG A 386 5.95 -0.21 22.54
C ARG A 386 6.24 -0.82 21.16
N ARG A 387 6.56 -2.10 21.10
CA ARG A 387 6.88 -2.81 19.86
C ARG A 387 5.85 -3.90 19.60
N VAL A 388 5.27 -3.94 18.40
CA VAL A 388 4.22 -4.91 18.06
C VAL A 388 4.84 -6.24 17.63
N PHE A 389 4.30 -7.36 18.09
CA PHE A 389 4.77 -8.68 17.62
C PHE A 389 4.35 -8.92 16.17
N LEU A 390 5.30 -9.48 15.41
CA LEU A 390 5.12 -9.83 14.00
C LEU A 390 3.87 -10.69 13.77
N ASP A 391 3.76 -11.75 14.56
CA ASP A 391 2.66 -12.70 14.56
C ASP A 391 2.60 -13.40 15.93
N SER A 392 1.66 -14.33 16.08
CA SER A 392 1.53 -15.13 17.30
C SER A 392 2.74 -16.03 17.55
N ASN A 393 3.37 -16.58 16.50
CA ASN A 393 4.56 -17.41 16.65
C ASN A 393 5.73 -16.62 17.23
N ALA A 394 5.98 -15.42 16.72
CA ALA A 394 6.97 -14.48 17.25
C ALA A 394 6.64 -14.15 18.71
N TYR A 395 5.40 -13.81 19.05
CA TYR A 395 5.00 -13.60 20.44
C TYR A 395 5.36 -14.78 21.35
N PHE A 396 4.99 -16.00 20.94
CA PHE A 396 5.25 -17.19 21.73
C PHE A 396 6.70 -17.65 21.73
N THR A 397 7.61 -17.00 20.99
CA THR A 397 9.05 -17.16 21.25
C THR A 397 9.50 -16.36 22.48
N TRP A 398 8.79 -15.29 22.85
CA TRP A 398 9.11 -14.42 23.99
C TRP A 398 8.32 -14.78 25.25
N SER A 399 7.08 -15.26 25.09
CA SER A 399 6.17 -15.59 26.20
C SER A 399 5.61 -17.01 26.11
N ASN A 400 5.04 -17.51 27.21
CA ASN A 400 4.35 -18.82 27.30
C ASN A 400 2.85 -18.68 27.57
N SER A 401 2.32 -17.47 27.68
CA SER A 401 0.91 -17.23 27.95
C SER A 401 0.56 -15.77 27.68
N PHE A 402 -0.73 -15.48 27.60
CA PHE A 402 -1.24 -14.11 27.60
C PHE A 402 -1.52 -13.57 29.02
N SER A 403 -1.24 -14.34 30.07
CA SER A 403 -1.58 -13.98 31.46
C SER A 403 -0.84 -12.76 31.97
N ASP A 404 0.35 -12.51 31.43
CA ASP A 404 1.26 -11.48 31.90
C ASP A 404 1.04 -10.15 31.15
N ILE A 405 0.05 -10.12 30.24
CA ILE A 405 -0.33 -8.90 29.53
C ILE A 405 -1.06 -7.96 30.46
N LYS A 406 -0.50 -6.77 30.63
CA LYS A 406 -1.15 -5.68 31.32
C LYS A 406 -2.10 -4.98 30.34
N VAL A 407 -3.38 -4.99 30.68
CA VAL A 407 -4.41 -4.28 29.91
C VAL A 407 -4.44 -2.82 30.34
N MET A 408 -4.51 -1.92 29.37
CA MET A 408 -4.62 -0.48 29.55
C MET A 408 -5.69 0.10 28.64
N ASN A 409 -6.06 1.36 28.87
CA ASN A 409 -6.93 2.08 27.94
C ASN A 409 -6.12 2.69 26.78
N ASP A 410 -6.82 3.18 25.75
CA ASP A 410 -6.19 3.73 24.55
C ASP A 410 -5.30 4.96 24.84
N ASP A 411 -5.73 5.83 25.77
CA ASP A 411 -4.98 7.03 26.15
C ASP A 411 -3.67 6.70 26.88
N GLU A 412 -3.67 5.64 27.70
CA GLU A 412 -2.47 5.12 28.37
C GLU A 412 -1.53 4.44 27.36
N LEU A 413 -2.07 3.67 26.41
CA LEU A 413 -1.28 3.02 25.37
C LEU A 413 -0.62 4.04 24.43
N ALA A 414 -1.31 5.16 24.15
CA ALA A 414 -0.80 6.26 23.35
C ALA A 414 0.39 7.00 23.99
N GLN A 415 0.64 6.82 25.30
CA GLN A 415 1.82 7.39 25.97
C GLN A 415 3.11 6.63 25.67
N PHE A 416 3.02 5.42 25.10
CA PHE A 416 4.18 4.66 24.63
C PHE A 416 4.32 4.85 23.13
N ASP A 417 5.43 5.45 22.71
CA ASP A 417 5.75 5.62 21.29
C ASP A 417 5.97 4.26 20.61
N LEU A 418 5.63 4.10 19.32
CA LEU A 418 5.87 2.82 18.65
C LEU A 418 7.37 2.63 18.33
N GLY A 419 7.91 1.45 18.65
CA GLY A 419 9.30 1.06 18.45
C GLY A 419 9.47 -0.05 17.40
N GLY A 420 8.76 0.00 16.27
CA GLY A 420 8.86 -1.04 15.24
C GLY A 420 8.31 -2.41 15.68
N VAL A 421 8.68 -3.47 14.96
CA VAL A 421 8.18 -4.84 15.17
C VAL A 421 9.10 -5.68 16.06
N MET A 422 8.52 -6.57 16.87
CA MET A 422 9.22 -7.63 17.60
C MET A 422 9.33 -8.87 16.72
N LEU A 423 10.56 -9.24 16.41
CA LEU A 423 10.89 -10.45 15.67
C LEU A 423 10.97 -11.67 16.62
N PRO A 424 10.95 -12.90 16.08
CA PRO A 424 11.12 -14.09 16.91
C PRO A 424 12.42 -14.03 17.72
N LYS A 425 12.37 -14.47 18.97
CA LYS A 425 13.46 -14.41 19.93
C LYS A 425 14.63 -15.30 19.50
N ALA A 426 15.84 -14.73 19.52
CA ALA A 426 17.07 -15.48 19.30
C ALA A 426 17.18 -16.69 20.24
N GLY A 427 17.65 -17.82 19.70
CA GLY A 427 17.84 -19.06 20.46
C GLY A 427 16.57 -19.83 20.86
N VAL A 428 15.38 -19.40 20.45
CA VAL A 428 14.11 -20.10 20.80
C VAL A 428 13.53 -20.91 19.64
N ALA A 429 13.70 -20.41 18.42
CA ALA A 429 13.26 -21.10 17.21
C ALA A 429 14.31 -20.96 16.11
N LEU A 430 14.29 -21.90 15.18
CA LEU A 430 14.91 -21.73 13.87
C LEU A 430 13.89 -21.07 12.94
N VAL A 431 14.36 -20.34 11.94
CA VAL A 431 13.45 -19.75 10.96
C VAL A 431 13.74 -20.25 9.56
N LYS A 432 12.68 -20.43 8.79
CA LYS A 432 12.73 -20.64 7.35
C LYS A 432 11.93 -19.52 6.70
N ILE A 433 12.53 -18.89 5.71
CA ILE A 433 11.87 -17.84 4.95
C ILE A 433 11.14 -18.54 3.83
N GLN A 434 9.84 -18.31 3.64
CA GLN A 434 9.08 -19.12 2.66
C GLN A 434 9.64 -19.04 1.23
N SER A 435 10.35 -17.96 0.88
CA SER A 435 11.04 -17.77 -0.39
C SER A 435 12.44 -18.40 -0.47
N ASP A 436 13.01 -18.86 0.66
CA ASP A 436 14.33 -19.50 0.73
C ASP A 436 14.23 -20.90 1.35
N ASN A 437 14.82 -21.89 0.68
CA ASN A 437 14.90 -23.26 1.23
C ASN A 437 15.93 -23.41 2.35
N SER A 438 16.63 -22.34 2.70
CA SER A 438 17.61 -22.28 3.77
C SER A 438 16.92 -22.18 5.13
N VAL A 439 17.53 -22.82 6.12
CA VAL A 439 17.15 -22.66 7.53
C VAL A 439 18.19 -21.81 8.21
N TYR A 440 17.71 -20.89 9.03
CA TYR A 440 18.53 -19.91 9.72
C TYR A 440 18.40 -20.10 11.22
N MET A 441 19.54 -20.00 11.89
CA MET A 441 19.59 -19.77 13.33
C MET A 441 19.48 -18.27 13.58
N LEU A 442 18.63 -17.90 14.53
CA LEU A 442 18.56 -16.53 15.05
C LEU A 442 19.60 -16.37 16.16
N ALA A 443 20.62 -15.55 15.91
CA ALA A 443 21.63 -15.16 16.88
C ALA A 443 21.31 -13.78 17.47
N SER A 444 21.71 -13.53 18.72
CA SER A 444 21.65 -12.18 19.29
C SER A 444 22.52 -11.23 18.47
N GLY A 445 21.96 -10.08 18.08
CA GLY A 445 22.69 -8.98 17.47
C GLY A 445 23.21 -7.99 18.51
N ASP A 446 23.59 -6.79 18.06
CA ASP A 446 23.93 -5.66 18.94
C ASP A 446 22.68 -5.12 19.68
N ASP A 447 21.50 -5.27 19.06
CA ASP A 447 20.19 -5.08 19.67
C ASP A 447 19.53 -6.45 19.88
N ASP A 448 19.25 -6.82 21.12
CA ASP A 448 18.60 -8.09 21.47
C ASP A 448 17.19 -8.25 20.87
N LEU A 449 16.60 -7.16 20.38
CA LEU A 449 15.29 -7.14 19.72
C LEU A 449 15.38 -7.32 18.19
N VAL A 450 16.58 -7.22 17.62
CA VAL A 450 16.85 -7.38 16.18
C VAL A 450 17.85 -8.54 15.98
N PRO A 451 17.36 -9.78 15.92
CA PRO A 451 18.23 -10.95 15.77
C PRO A 451 18.93 -10.99 14.41
N VAL A 452 20.12 -11.57 14.41
CA VAL A 452 20.94 -11.83 13.23
C VAL A 452 20.61 -13.20 12.67
N LEU A 453 20.26 -13.26 11.38
CA LEU A 453 20.06 -14.50 10.64
C LEU A 453 21.39 -15.11 10.22
N ARG A 454 21.66 -16.31 10.72
CA ARG A 454 22.83 -17.10 10.35
C ARG A 454 22.38 -18.37 9.66
N LYS A 455 22.63 -18.46 8.35
CA LYS A 455 22.28 -19.62 7.53
C LYS A 455 23.02 -20.87 8.01
N ILE A 456 22.30 -21.97 8.23
CA ILE A 456 22.87 -23.28 8.53
C ILE A 456 23.19 -23.98 7.20
N ASN A 457 24.46 -24.35 7.00
CA ASN A 457 24.91 -24.79 5.67
C ASN A 457 24.54 -26.22 5.29
N SER A 458 24.24 -27.09 6.24
CA SER A 458 23.87 -28.47 5.96
C SER A 458 22.98 -29.05 7.04
N GLU A 459 22.22 -30.08 6.65
CA GLU A 459 21.41 -30.88 7.57
C GLU A 459 22.26 -31.64 8.60
N GLU A 460 23.50 -32.01 8.24
CA GLU A 460 24.47 -32.61 9.18
C GLU A 460 24.81 -31.64 10.31
N ILE A 461 25.11 -30.38 9.98
CA ILE A 461 25.37 -29.32 10.97
C ILE A 461 24.12 -29.08 11.84
N ALA A 462 22.94 -29.00 11.23
CA ALA A 462 21.69 -28.81 11.97
C ALA A 462 21.43 -29.96 12.95
N THR A 463 21.64 -31.20 12.50
CA THR A 463 21.43 -32.42 13.31
C THR A 463 22.41 -32.50 14.47
N GLU A 464 23.68 -32.15 14.25
CA GLU A 464 24.69 -32.14 15.32
C GLU A 464 24.45 -31.03 16.34
N MET A 465 23.97 -29.85 15.92
CA MET A 465 23.73 -28.71 16.80
C MET A 465 22.41 -28.79 17.58
N PHE A 466 21.34 -29.26 16.94
CA PHE A 466 19.98 -29.16 17.46
C PHE A 466 19.28 -30.51 17.66
N GLY A 467 19.92 -31.62 17.29
CA GLY A 467 19.35 -32.96 17.36
C GLY A 467 18.65 -33.42 16.08
N SER A 468 18.25 -34.68 16.03
CA SER A 468 17.59 -35.28 14.85
C SER A 468 16.21 -34.71 14.53
N ASP A 469 15.59 -34.06 15.52
CA ASP A 469 14.29 -33.39 15.49
C ASP A 469 14.41 -31.89 15.20
N TRP A 470 15.58 -31.41 14.75
CA TRP A 470 15.84 -29.97 14.54
C TRP A 470 14.76 -29.25 13.69
N ALA A 471 14.17 -29.97 12.72
CA ALA A 471 13.14 -29.45 11.83
C ALA A 471 11.83 -29.08 12.55
N ASP A 472 11.58 -29.64 13.74
CA ASP A 472 10.39 -29.34 14.53
C ASP A 472 10.49 -27.96 15.19
N TYR A 473 11.69 -27.42 15.36
CA TYR A 473 11.93 -26.06 15.87
C TYR A 473 11.90 -24.96 14.81
N VAL A 474 11.68 -25.32 13.53
CA VAL A 474 11.66 -24.37 12.42
C VAL A 474 10.28 -23.74 12.29
N ILE A 475 10.19 -22.42 12.44
CA ILE A 475 8.98 -21.64 12.09
C ILE A 475 9.14 -20.98 10.72
N ASP A 476 8.03 -20.84 10.00
CA ASP A 476 8.00 -20.17 8.71
C ASP A 476 7.83 -18.65 8.92
N ILE A 477 8.64 -17.87 8.23
CA ILE A 477 8.57 -16.42 8.19
C ILE A 477 8.19 -15.98 6.78
N GLU A 478 7.20 -15.11 6.67
CA GLU A 478 6.78 -14.56 5.38
C GLU A 478 7.95 -13.79 4.73
N PRO A 479 8.13 -13.90 3.39
CA PRO A 479 9.26 -13.29 2.69
C PRO A 479 9.40 -11.78 2.91
N THR A 480 8.28 -11.08 3.11
CA THR A 480 8.21 -9.63 3.36
C THR A 480 8.93 -9.20 4.64
N PHE A 481 9.15 -10.10 5.59
CA PHE A 481 9.84 -9.81 6.84
C PHE A 481 11.33 -10.14 6.84
N PHE A 482 11.84 -10.73 5.76
CA PHE A 482 13.27 -11.09 5.68
C PHE A 482 14.17 -9.87 5.85
N THR A 483 13.81 -8.74 5.25
CA THR A 483 14.57 -7.48 5.32
C THR A 483 14.60 -6.86 6.71
N LYS A 484 13.81 -7.38 7.66
CA LYS A 484 13.80 -6.92 9.06
C LYS A 484 14.91 -7.55 9.89
N PHE A 485 15.59 -8.57 9.39
CA PHE A 485 16.70 -9.23 10.06
C PHE A 485 18.05 -8.77 9.52
N GLU A 486 19.05 -8.73 10.39
CA GLU A 486 20.44 -8.57 9.94
C GLU A 486 20.99 -9.90 9.43
N LEU A 487 21.76 -9.87 8.34
CA LEU A 487 22.42 -11.08 7.81
C LEU A 487 23.80 -11.25 8.44
N GLY A 488 24.01 -12.39 9.10
CA GLY A 488 25.27 -12.76 9.70
C GLY A 488 26.03 -13.84 8.94
N ASP A 489 27.24 -14.12 9.42
CA ASP A 489 28.08 -15.18 8.88
C ASP A 489 27.37 -16.54 8.93
N ARG A 490 27.55 -17.31 7.85
CA ARG A 490 27.03 -18.66 7.71
C ARG A 490 27.60 -19.57 8.81
N ILE A 491 26.81 -20.55 9.22
CA ILE A 491 27.22 -21.58 10.17
C ILE A 491 27.77 -22.75 9.38
N ASP A 492 29.09 -22.78 9.28
CA ASP A 492 29.86 -23.77 8.54
C ASP A 492 30.55 -24.81 9.45
N GLN A 493 30.44 -24.62 10.77
CA GLN A 493 31.05 -25.49 11.79
C GLN A 493 30.09 -25.65 12.97
N VAL A 494 30.17 -26.81 13.62
CA VAL A 494 29.35 -27.14 14.80
C VAL A 494 29.92 -26.46 16.04
N PHE A 495 29.03 -25.84 16.81
CA PHE A 495 29.31 -25.29 18.12
C PHE A 495 28.16 -25.61 19.07
N GLU A 496 28.44 -25.53 20.37
CA GLU A 496 27.45 -25.83 21.42
C GLU A 496 26.34 -24.77 21.43
N VAL A 497 25.09 -25.24 21.40
CA VAL A 497 23.89 -24.41 21.50
C VAL A 497 23.05 -24.89 22.68
N ASP A 498 22.58 -23.96 23.51
CA ASP A 498 21.62 -24.28 24.56
C ASP A 498 20.22 -24.44 23.95
N THR A 499 19.81 -25.69 23.75
CA THR A 499 18.49 -26.01 23.21
C THR A 499 17.39 -26.07 24.27
N SER A 500 17.70 -25.83 25.55
CA SER A 500 16.73 -25.97 26.65
C SER A 500 15.56 -24.97 26.58
N GLN A 501 15.75 -23.86 25.87
CA GLN A 501 14.76 -22.81 25.68
C GLN A 501 14.01 -22.92 24.35
N MET A 502 14.38 -23.88 23.49
CA MET A 502 13.78 -23.99 22.17
C MET A 502 12.33 -24.49 22.23
N LYS A 503 11.50 -24.03 21.30
CA LYS A 503 10.09 -24.42 21.19
C LYS A 503 9.84 -25.02 19.81
N THR A 504 9.13 -26.14 19.79
CA THR A 504 8.70 -26.75 18.52
C THR A 504 7.49 -26.02 17.96
N ARG A 505 7.22 -26.16 16.66
CA ARG A 505 5.99 -25.68 16.02
C ARG A 505 4.74 -26.16 16.73
N GLN A 506 4.73 -27.42 17.18
CA GLN A 506 3.61 -27.97 17.92
C GLN A 506 3.42 -27.23 19.26
N MET A 507 4.49 -27.01 20.01
CA MET A 507 4.41 -26.26 21.26
C MET A 507 3.92 -24.82 21.03
N LEU A 508 4.41 -24.15 19.98
CA LEU A 508 3.98 -22.79 19.64
C LEU A 508 2.49 -22.75 19.23
N ALA A 509 2.03 -23.75 18.47
CA ALA A 509 0.62 -23.88 18.10
C ALA A 509 -0.27 -24.13 19.33
N GLU A 510 0.14 -25.03 20.24
CA GLU A 510 -0.57 -25.31 21.50
C GLU A 510 -0.63 -24.09 22.42
N LEU A 511 0.34 -23.19 22.36
CA LEU A 511 0.33 -21.93 23.10
C LEU A 511 -0.63 -20.89 22.49
N ALA A 512 -0.90 -20.98 21.18
CA ALA A 512 -1.73 -20.05 20.44
C ALA A 512 -3.23 -20.37 20.46
N GLU A 513 -3.60 -21.63 20.78
CA GLU A 513 -4.97 -22.09 21.04
C GLU A 513 -5.45 -21.70 22.45
#